data_AF-R7U3R1-F1
#
_entry.id   AF-R7U3R1-F1
#
_cell.length_a   1.000
_cell.length_b   1.000
_cell.length_c   1.000
_cell.angle_alpha   90.00
_cell.angle_beta   90.00
_cell.angle_gamma   90.00
#
_symmetry.space_group_name_H-M   'P 1'
#
loop_
_entity.id
_entity.type
_entity.pdbx_description
1 polymer ?
#
loop_
_entity_poly.entity_id
_entity_poly.type
_entity_poly.pdbx_seq_one_letter_code
_entity_poly.pdbx_strand_id
1 'polypeptide(L)' 'MQDIFSKMTGERTVPRVFIGGKCVGGGSDVYTLHNQGKLAEMMKAAGATAKKED' A
#
# COMPACT_ATOMS: atom_id res chain seq x y z
N MET A 1 6.54 19.59 0.66
CA MET A 1 5.80 18.34 0.96
C MET A 1 5.56 17.50 -0.29
N GLN A 2 4.96 18.04 -1.35
CA GLN A 2 4.71 17.29 -2.60
C GLN A 2 5.98 16.78 -3.31
N ASP A 3 7.11 17.50 -3.20
CA ASP A 3 8.38 17.04 -3.77
C ASP A 3 9.02 15.87 -3.02
N ILE A 4 8.71 15.73 -1.72
CA ILE A 4 9.21 14.62 -0.91
C ILE A 4 8.53 13.33 -1.35
N PHE A 5 7.22 13.35 -1.56
CA PHE A 5 6.50 12.20 -2.09
C PHE A 5 6.97 11.81 -3.48
N SER A 6 7.21 12.79 -4.37
CA SER A 6 7.79 12.49 -5.69
C SER A 6 9.12 11.75 -5.59
N LYS A 7 9.99 12.14 -4.67
CA LYS A 7 11.30 11.51 -4.46
C LYS A 7 11.20 10.12 -3.83
N MET A 8 10.27 9.91 -2.91
CA MET A 8 10.13 8.66 -2.16
C MET A 8 9.26 7.61 -2.87
N THR A 9 8.27 8.04 -3.65
CA THR A 9 7.24 7.15 -4.21
C THR A 9 7.07 7.27 -5.72
N GLY A 10 7.76 8.20 -6.37
CA GLY A 10 7.61 8.47 -7.81
C GLY A 10 6.35 9.28 -8.16
N GLU A 11 5.53 9.64 -7.18
CA GLU A 11 4.26 10.35 -7.38
C GLU A 11 4.12 11.52 -6.41
N ARG A 12 3.40 12.56 -6.83
CA ARG A 12 3.21 13.79 -6.04
C ARG A 12 1.89 13.81 -5.25
N THR A 13 1.02 12.85 -5.51
CA THR A 13 -0.35 12.79 -5.00
C THR A 13 -0.42 12.06 -3.67
N VAL A 14 -1.41 12.44 -2.85
CA VAL A 14 -1.77 11.77 -1.60
C VAL A 14 -3.18 11.20 -1.72
N PRO A 15 -3.53 10.13 -0.99
CA PRO A 15 -2.69 9.37 -0.04
C PRO A 15 -1.59 8.53 -0.73
N ARG A 16 -0.50 8.23 0.00
CA ARG A 16 0.52 7.24 -0.37
C ARG A 16 0.52 6.11 0.65
N VAL A 17 0.39 4.86 0.18
CA VAL A 17 0.31 3.68 1.03
C VAL A 17 1.60 2.88 0.95
N PHE A 18 2.05 2.37 2.10
CA PHE A 18 3.27 1.58 2.23
C PHE A 18 2.97 0.25 2.93
N ILE A 19 3.52 -0.85 2.41
CA ILE A 19 3.42 -2.19 2.98
C ILE A 19 4.83 -2.76 3.06
N GLY A 20 5.26 -3.21 4.25
CA GLY A 20 6.62 -3.73 4.44
C GLY A 20 7.73 -2.71 4.07
N GLY A 21 7.48 -1.41 4.27
CA GLY A 21 8.43 -0.34 3.91
C GLY A 21 8.47 0.04 2.42
N LYS A 22 7.71 -0.64 1.56
CA LYS A 22 7.63 -0.33 0.12
C LYS A 22 6.35 0.44 -0.21
N CYS A 23 6.45 1.50 -1.00
CA CYS A 23 5.27 2.21 -1.50
C CYS A 23 4.52 1.34 -2.52
N VAL A 24 3.20 1.21 -2.35
CA VAL A 24 2.34 0.38 -3.20
C VAL A 24 1.35 1.18 -4.03
N GLY A 25 1.36 2.51 -3.92
CA GLY A 25 0.47 3.40 -4.68
C GLY A 25 -0.37 4.32 -3.79
N GLY A 26 -1.43 4.88 -4.38
CA GLY A 26 -2.49 5.60 -3.70
C GLY A 26 -3.73 4.73 -3.43
N GLY A 27 -4.86 5.38 -3.12
CA GLY A 27 -6.10 4.67 -2.76
C GLY A 27 -6.64 3.76 -3.87
N SER A 28 -6.64 4.24 -5.12
CA SER A 28 -7.11 3.46 -6.27
C SER A 28 -6.24 2.24 -6.55
N ASP A 29 -4.93 2.34 -6.35
CA ASP A 29 -4.00 1.23 -6.53
C ASP A 29 -4.26 0.14 -5.48
N VAL A 30 -4.44 0.55 -4.22
CA VAL A 30 -4.76 -0.39 -3.12
C VAL A 30 -6.10 -1.07 -3.35
N TYR A 31 -7.13 -0.34 -3.82
CA TYR A 31 -8.41 -0.93 -4.19
C TYR A 31 -8.26 -1.97 -5.30
N THR A 32 -7.44 -1.68 -6.30
CA THR A 32 -7.13 -2.61 -7.39
C THR A 32 -6.39 -3.85 -6.89
N LEU A 33 -5.39 -3.68 -6.04
CA LEU A 33 -4.64 -4.78 -5.41
C LEU A 33 -5.53 -5.65 -4.53
N HIS A 34 -6.50 -5.06 -3.84
CA HIS A 34 -7.50 -5.80 -3.06
C HIS A 34 -8.37 -6.67 -3.97
N ASN A 35 -8.93 -6.10 -5.04
CA ASN A 35 -9.78 -6.83 -5.98
C ASN A 35 -9.03 -7.95 -6.71
N GLN A 36 -7.71 -7.81 -6.88
CA GLN A 36 -6.84 -8.85 -7.44
C GLN A 36 -6.39 -9.91 -6.43
N GLY A 37 -6.76 -9.78 -5.14
CA GLY A 37 -6.28 -10.66 -4.05
C GLY A 37 -4.82 -10.44 -3.63
N LYS A 38 -4.02 -9.70 -4.41
CA LYS A 38 -2.60 -9.44 -4.18
C LYS A 38 -2.32 -8.65 -2.90
N LEU A 39 -3.24 -7.77 -2.50
CA LEU A 39 -3.07 -6.98 -1.28
C LEU A 39 -2.87 -7.90 -0.05
N ALA A 40 -3.66 -8.96 0.05
CA ALA A 40 -3.57 -9.92 1.15
C ALA A 40 -2.24 -10.68 1.14
N GLU A 41 -1.72 -11.04 -0.03
CA GLU A 41 -0.40 -11.68 -0.18
C GLU A 41 0.73 -10.76 0.28
N MET A 42 0.68 -9.49 -0.13
CA MET A 42 1.66 -8.49 0.27
C MET A 42 1.64 -8.24 1.79
N MET A 43 0.45 -8.18 2.39
CA MET A 43 0.30 -8.03 3.85
C MET A 43 0.89 -9.23 4.59
N LYS A 44 0.60 -10.46 4.14
CA LYS A 44 1.19 -11.68 4.70
C LYS A 44 2.71 -11.69 4.58
N ALA A 45 3.25 -11.31 3.42
CA ALA A 45 4.70 -11.23 3.20
C ALA A 45 5.37 -10.17 4.12
N ALA A 46 4.64 -9.10 4.45
CA ALA A 46 5.07 -8.10 5.42
C ALA A 46 4.89 -8.53 6.90
N GLY A 47 4.44 -9.77 7.15
CA GLY A 47 4.20 -10.30 8.49
C GLY A 47 2.90 -9.82 9.14
N ALA A 48 2.02 -9.15 8.40
CA ALA A 48 0.74 -8.72 8.91
C ALA A 48 -0.26 -9.90 8.90
N THR A 49 -0.68 -10.32 10.09
CA THR A 49 -1.75 -11.30 10.28
C THR A 49 -3.07 -10.57 10.47
N ALA A 50 -4.10 -10.90 9.67
CA ALA A 50 -5.44 -10.38 9.92
C ALA A 50 -5.91 -10.83 11.32
N LYS A 51 -6.36 -9.88 12.15
CA LYS A 51 -7.24 -10.24 13.26
C LYS A 51 -8.53 -10.78 12.64
N LYS A 52 -8.90 -12.02 12.97
CA LYS A 52 -10.31 -12.40 12.90
C LYS A 52 -11.01 -11.54 13.95
N GLU A 53 -11.97 -10.73 13.51
CA GLU A 53 -13.01 -10.25 14.41
C GLU A 53 -13.89 -11.46 14.74
N ASP A 54 -14.11 -11.69 16.04
CA ASP A 54 -15.03 -12.69 16.58
C ASP A 54 -16.49 -12.30 16.32
#